data_AF-A0A7C5E0C2-F1
#
_entry.id   AF-A0A7C5E0C2-F1
#
_cell.length_a   1.000
_cell.length_b   1.000
_cell.length_c   1.000
_cell.angle_alpha   90.00
_cell.angle_beta   90.00
_cell.angle_gamma   90.00
#
_symmetry.space_group_name_H-M   'P 1'
#
loop_
_entity.id
_entity.type
_entity.pdbx_description
1 polymer ?
#
loop_
_entity_poly.entity_id
_entity_poly.type
_entity_poly.pdbx_seq_one_letter_code
_entity_poly.pdbx_strand_id
1 'polypeptide(L)'
;DMLKNRFRAVSFMVSSELVESGVSDIKSIENICRNTLSWDKGPFTMMDEIGIREAMDMVKEKMELSHRREISFYIPRLLITQAQKNKPWREKGSKK
;
A
#
# COMPACT_ATOMS: atom_id res chain seq x y z
N ASP A 1 16.20 -5.47 -4.64
CA ASP A 1 16.64 -5.18 -3.25
C ASP A 1 15.58 -5.73 -2.29
N MET A 2 15.86 -6.87 -1.67
CA MET A 2 14.88 -7.67 -0.91
C MET A 2 14.32 -6.94 0.32
N LEU A 3 15.14 -6.10 0.97
CA LEU A 3 14.72 -5.35 2.15
C LEU A 3 13.68 -4.28 1.80
N LYS A 4 13.89 -3.57 0.68
CA LYS A 4 12.96 -2.56 0.16
C LYS A 4 11.61 -3.16 -0.19
N ASN A 5 11.60 -4.32 -0.87
CA ASN A 5 10.35 -4.99 -1.23
C ASN A 5 9.58 -5.48 0.00
N ARG A 6 10.29 -6.01 1.01
CA ARG A 6 9.67 -6.41 2.28
C ARG A 6 9.00 -5.24 2.99
N PHE A 7 9.69 -4.10 3.06
CA PHE A 7 9.15 -2.88 3.67
C PHE A 7 7.91 -2.40 2.90
N ARG A 8 8.01 -2.28 1.57
CA ARG A 8 6.90 -1.86 0.70
C ARG A 8 5.67 -2.73 0.88
N ALA A 9 5.82 -4.05 0.85
CA ALA A 9 4.70 -4.98 1.03
C ALA A 9 3.95 -4.76 2.35
N VAL A 10 4.68 -4.59 3.46
CA VAL A 10 4.05 -4.32 4.77
C VAL A 10 3.39 -2.95 4.78
N SER A 11 4.09 -1.92 4.29
CA SER A 11 3.56 -0.55 4.25
C SER A 11 2.29 -0.45 3.40
N PHE A 12 2.24 -1.12 2.25
CA PHE A 12 1.06 -1.11 1.37
C PHE A 12 -0.12 -1.85 1.99
N MET A 13 0.12 -3.00 2.62
CA MET A 13 -0.90 -3.74 3.34
C MET A 13 -1.51 -2.90 4.48
N VAL A 14 -0.68 -2.39 5.39
CA VAL A 14 -1.15 -1.63 6.56
C VAL A 14 -1.87 -0.35 6.12
N SER A 15 -1.32 0.37 5.15
CA SER A 15 -1.95 1.61 4.66
C SER A 15 -3.30 1.35 4.02
N SER A 16 -3.43 0.27 3.24
CA SER A 16 -4.69 -0.10 2.61
C SER A 16 -5.72 -0.54 3.63
N GLU A 17 -5.30 -1.26 4.68
CA GLU A 17 -6.18 -1.67 5.80
C GLU A 17 -6.68 -0.46 6.59
N LEU A 18 -5.82 0.52 6.89
CA LEU A 18 -6.23 1.73 7.61
C LEU A 18 -7.30 2.53 6.87
N VAL A 19 -7.25 2.53 5.54
CA VAL A 19 -8.28 3.15 4.70
C VAL A 19 -9.53 2.27 4.61
N GLU A 20 -9.36 0.97 4.42
CA GLU A 20 -10.49 0.03 4.33
C GLU A 20 -11.33 -0.01 5.61
N SER A 21 -10.68 0.02 6.78
CA SER A 21 -11.32 0.03 8.10
C SER A 21 -11.91 1.41 8.48
N GLY A 22 -11.66 2.45 7.68
CA GLY A 22 -12.14 3.81 7.96
C GLY A 22 -11.39 4.54 9.08
N VAL A 23 -10.25 4.01 9.56
CA VAL A 23 -9.43 4.63 10.61
C VAL A 23 -8.78 5.93 10.12
N SER A 24 -8.39 5.99 8.85
CA SER A 24 -7.81 7.18 8.23
C SER A 24 -8.11 7.23 6.74
N ASP A 25 -8.02 8.41 6.12
CA ASP A 25 -8.10 8.57 4.68
C ASP A 25 -6.70 8.52 4.00
N ILE A 26 -6.69 8.34 2.67
CA ILE A 26 -5.47 8.27 1.84
C ILE A 26 -4.59 9.52 2.00
N LYS A 27 -5.19 10.73 2.01
CA LYS A 27 -4.45 12.00 2.08
C LYS A 27 -3.76 12.16 3.43
N SER A 28 -4.45 11.79 4.50
CA SER A 28 -3.95 11.81 5.87
C SER A 28 -2.78 10.84 6.04
N ILE A 29 -2.89 9.59 5.54
CA ILE A 29 -1.79 8.61 5.58
C ILE A 29 -0.57 9.11 4.80
N GLU A 30 -0.79 9.62 3.58
CA GLU A 30 0.28 10.21 2.76
C GLU A 30 1.04 11.33 3.50
N ASN A 31 0.31 12.21 4.20
CA ASN A 31 0.91 13.30 4.96
C ASN A 31 1.64 12.82 6.22
N ILE A 32 1.08 11.87 6.98
CA ILE A 32 1.72 11.31 8.18
C ILE A 32 3.02 10.60 7.81
N CYS A 33 3.01 9.78 6.76
CA CYS A 33 4.22 9.10 6.29
C CYS A 33 5.32 10.10 5.89
N ARG A 34 4.97 11.18 5.18
CA ARG A 34 5.96 12.21 4.80
C ARG A 34 6.45 13.05 5.97
N ASN A 35 5.55 13.55 6.79
CA ASN A 35 5.87 14.58 7.79
C ASN A 35 6.33 13.99 9.12
N THR A 36 5.80 12.84 9.53
CA THR A 36 6.09 12.23 10.83
C THR A 36 7.13 11.13 10.71
N LEU A 37 7.05 10.31 9.67
CA LEU A 37 7.99 9.20 9.44
C LEU A 37 9.15 9.57 8.51
N SER A 38 9.17 10.81 8.00
CA SER A 38 10.17 11.32 7.07
C SER A 38 10.36 10.46 5.83
N TRP A 39 9.27 9.86 5.30
CA TRP A 39 9.34 9.14 4.03
C TRP A 39 9.36 10.14 2.88
N ASP A 40 10.22 9.89 1.88
CA ASP A 40 10.26 10.71 0.67
C ASP A 40 8.88 10.78 -0.03
N LYS A 41 8.15 9.66 -0.01
CA LYS A 41 6.83 9.51 -0.63
C LYS A 41 5.91 8.71 0.28
N GLY A 42 4.61 8.96 0.20
CA GLY A 42 3.65 8.13 0.91
C GLY A 42 3.39 6.80 0.20
N PRO A 43 2.77 5.84 0.91
CA PRO A 43 2.57 4.48 0.44
C PRO A 43 1.70 4.42 -0.84
N PHE A 44 0.66 5.25 -0.95
CA PHE A 44 -0.22 5.27 -2.13
C PHE A 44 0.46 5.92 -3.32
N THR A 45 1.24 6.98 -3.10
CA THR A 45 2.09 7.58 -4.13
C THR A 45 3.13 6.57 -4.64
N MET A 46 3.75 5.78 -3.75
CA MET A 46 4.66 4.71 -4.16
C MET A 46 3.95 3.61 -4.96
N MET A 47 2.74 3.20 -4.55
CA MET A 47 1.94 2.23 -5.30
C MET A 47 1.59 2.73 -6.71
N ASP A 48 1.31 4.03 -6.86
CA ASP A 48 1.02 4.63 -8.16
C ASP A 48 2.26 4.66 -9.08
N GLU A 49 3.44 4.91 -8.53
CA GLU A 49 4.70 4.97 -9.28
C GLU A 49 5.20 3.60 -9.73
N ILE A 50 5.06 2.59 -8.86
CA ILE A 50 5.44 1.20 -9.17
C ILE A 50 4.39 0.55 -10.08
N GLY A 51 3.13 0.95 -9.93
CA GLY A 51 1.99 0.36 -10.60
C GLY A 51 1.20 -0.55 -9.66
N ILE A 52 -0.13 -0.39 -9.68
CA ILE A 52 -1.02 -1.02 -8.70
C ILE A 52 -0.97 -2.56 -8.71
N ARG A 53 -0.76 -3.16 -9.89
CA ARG A 53 -0.64 -4.62 -10.05
C ARG A 53 0.64 -5.13 -9.39
N GLU A 54 1.76 -4.48 -9.68
CA GLU A 54 3.05 -4.86 -9.11
C GLU A 54 3.07 -4.61 -7.58
N ALA A 55 2.44 -3.54 -7.11
CA ALA A 55 2.23 -3.33 -5.68
C ALA A 55 1.40 -4.46 -5.03
N MET A 56 0.34 -4.93 -5.69
CA MET A 56 -0.46 -6.07 -5.22
C MET A 56 0.38 -7.36 -5.19
N ASP A 57 1.18 -7.61 -6.21
CA ASP A 57 2.05 -8.79 -6.29
C ASP A 57 3.07 -8.80 -5.14
N MET A 58 3.66 -7.65 -4.79
CA MET A 58 4.55 -7.55 -3.61
C MET A 58 3.85 -7.94 -2.30
N VAL A 59 2.60 -7.50 -2.10
CA VAL A 59 1.81 -7.85 -0.90
C VAL A 59 1.44 -9.33 -0.92
N LYS A 60 1.11 -9.89 -2.09
CA LYS A 60 0.79 -11.31 -2.27
C LYS A 60 2.00 -12.20 -1.98
N GLU A 61 3.17 -11.88 -2.54
CA GLU A 61 4.42 -12.60 -2.23
C GLU A 61 4.71 -12.60 -0.73
N LYS A 62 4.50 -11.45 -0.07
CA LYS A 62 4.69 -11.34 1.37
C LYS A 62 3.68 -12.16 2.17
N MET A 63 2.43 -12.21 1.73
CA MET A 63 1.39 -13.07 2.30
C MET A 63 1.79 -14.55 2.22
N GLU A 64 2.17 -15.03 1.04
CA GLU A 64 2.60 -16.43 0.82
C GLU A 64 3.79 -16.81 1.71
N LEU A 65 4.77 -15.91 1.85
CA LEU A 65 5.93 -16.12 2.73
C LEU A 65 5.57 -16.13 4.22
N SER A 66 4.53 -15.38 4.60
CA SER A 66 4.10 -15.25 6.01
C SER A 66 3.18 -16.39 6.42
N HIS A 67 2.38 -16.92 5.50
CA HIS A 67 1.55 -18.12 5.70
C HIS A 67 2.39 -19.34 6.10
N ARG A 68 3.57 -19.50 5.50
CA ARG A 68 4.54 -20.56 5.85
C ARG A 68 5.11 -20.45 7.28
N ARG A 69 4.86 -19.35 7.97
CA ARG A 69 5.37 -19.04 9.32
C ARG A 69 4.26 -18.81 10.34
N GLU A 70 3.01 -19.15 9.99
CA GLU A 70 1.82 -18.94 10.84
C GLU A 70 1.60 -17.47 11.24
N ILE A 71 2.14 -16.53 10.45
CA ILE A 71 1.94 -15.10 10.67
C ILE A 71 0.69 -14.67 9.91
N SER A 72 -0.28 -14.10 10.62
CA SER A 72 -1.46 -13.48 10.01
C SER A 72 -1.03 -12.28 9.17
N PHE A 73 -1.04 -12.47 7.86
CA PHE A 73 -0.82 -11.44 6.86
C PHE A 73 -1.83 -11.70 5.75
N TYR A 74 -2.60 -10.70 5.37
CA TYR A 74 -3.64 -10.81 4.35
C TYR A 74 -3.56 -9.63 3.38
N ILE A 75 -4.30 -9.73 2.27
CA ILE A 75 -4.39 -8.67 1.29
C ILE A 75 -5.72 -7.92 1.53
N PRO A 76 -5.69 -6.62 1.86
CA PRO A 76 -6.91 -5.84 2.06
C PRO A 76 -7.76 -5.81 0.79
N ARG A 77 -9.09 -5.88 0.92
CA ARG A 77 -10.00 -5.93 -0.25
C ARG A 77 -9.97 -4.62 -1.01
N LEU A 78 -9.66 -3.52 -0.35
CA LEU A 78 -9.46 -2.23 -1.01
C LEU A 78 -8.34 -2.31 -2.05
N LEU A 79 -7.20 -2.93 -1.69
CA LEU A 79 -6.06 -3.12 -2.58
C LEU A 79 -6.42 -4.06 -3.74
N ILE A 80 -7.14 -5.16 -3.46
CA ILE A 80 -7.63 -6.09 -4.50
C ILE A 80 -8.53 -5.36 -5.50
N THR A 81 -9.51 -4.61 -5.00
CA THR A 81 -10.46 -3.86 -5.82
C THR A 81 -9.76 -2.82 -6.68
N GLN A 82 -8.77 -2.12 -6.12
CA GLN A 82 -8.02 -1.11 -6.86
C GLN A 82 -7.14 -1.73 -7.95
N ALA A 83 -6.50 -2.87 -7.67
CA ALA A 83 -5.72 -3.62 -8.65
C ALA A 83 -6.60 -4.16 -9.79
N GLN A 84 -7.80 -4.63 -9.49
CA GLN A 84 -8.79 -5.04 -10.50
C GLN A 84 -9.22 -3.88 -11.40
N LYS A 85 -9.45 -2.69 -10.82
CA LYS A 85 -9.72 -1.46 -11.59
C LYS A 85 -8.52 -1.03 -12.44
N ASN A 86 -7.32 -1.45 -12.07
CA ASN A 86 -6.06 -1.04 -12.68
C ASN A 86 -5.93 0.49 -12.81
N LYS A 87 -6.41 1.20 -11.78
CA LYS A 87 -6.38 2.67 -11.71
C LYS A 87 -5.42 3.11 -10.61
N PRO A 88 -4.74 4.26 -10.77
CA PRO A 88 -3.98 4.85 -9.67
C PRO A 88 -4.92 5.22 -8.53
N TRP A 89 -4.38 5.23 -7.30
CA TRP A 89 -5.06 5.72 -6.12
C TRP A 89 -5.38 7.20 -6.22
N ARG A 90 -4.49 7.97 -6.83
CA ARG A 90 -4.64 9.41 -7.02
C ARG A 90 -4.97 9.70 -8.48
N GLU A 91 -6.10 10.36 -8.70
CA GLU A 91 -6.35 10.99 -10.00
C GLU A 91 -5.31 12.10 -10.22
N LYS A 92 -4.65 12.10 -11.39
CA LYS A 92 -3.74 13.18 -11.80
C LYS A 92 -4.55 14.46 -12.00
N GLY A 93 -4.90 15.16 -10.91
CA GLY A 93 -5.77 16.33 -11.01
C GLY A 93 -6.19 17.05 -9.73
N SER A 94 -6.09 16.46 -8.53
CA SER A 94 -6.48 17.19 -7.31
C SER A 94 -5.34 18.05 -6.76
N LYS A 95 -4.96 19.10 -7.50
CA LYS A 95 -4.46 20.33 -6.87
C LYS A 95 -5.69 21.06 -6.32
N LYS A 96 -5.81 21.13 -5.00
CA LYS A 96 -6.53 22.19 -4.31
C LYS A 96 -5.57 22.79 -3.31
#